data_AF-A0A523JK54-F1
#
_entry.id   AF-A0A523JK54-F1
#
_cell.length_a   1.000
_cell.length_b   1.000
_cell.length_c   1.000
_cell.angle_alpha   90.00
_cell.angle_beta   90.00
_cell.angle_gamma   90.00
#
_symmetry.space_group_name_H-M   'P 1'
#
loop_
_entity.id
_entity.type
_entity.pdbx_description
1 polymer ?
#
loop_
_entity_poly.entity_id
_entity_poly.type
_entity_poly.pdbx_seq_one_letter_code
_entity_poly.pdbx_strand_id
1 'polypeptide(L)'
;MKKMTSYANLEYVTVYFPTNDVHAKSILKVETKISRFIIKNRPLRGREVQFLRKTSMLSCEKLGSKMGISGTTIFKWEKAPSKRLSPPNEAFVRLFFAELLSISIGTSLKEMIPDKETELELKAS
;
A
#
# COMPACT_ATOMS: atom_id res chain seq x y z
N MET A 1 -1.95 -1.35 -26.05
CA MET A 1 -2.51 -1.41 -24.68
C MET A 1 -1.87 -2.57 -23.94
N LYS A 2 -1.05 -2.29 -22.92
CA LYS A 2 -0.35 -3.31 -22.13
C LYS A 2 -1.14 -3.57 -20.85
N LYS A 3 -1.56 -4.82 -20.63
CA LYS A 3 -2.22 -5.28 -19.40
C LYS A 3 -1.16 -5.88 -18.46
N MET A 4 -1.16 -5.45 -17.21
CA MET A 4 -0.38 -6.07 -16.14
C MET A 4 -1.35 -6.59 -15.08
N THR A 5 -1.43 -7.91 -14.92
CA THR A 5 -2.33 -8.61 -13.98
C THR A 5 -1.81 -8.64 -12.54
N SER A 6 -0.60 -8.12 -12.32
CA SER A 6 -0.03 -7.92 -10.99
C SER A 6 0.86 -6.68 -11.03
N TYR A 7 0.90 -5.92 -9.93
CA TYR A 7 1.76 -4.75 -9.81
C TYR A 7 2.56 -4.81 -8.50
N ALA A 8 3.89 -4.80 -8.58
CA ALA A 8 4.77 -4.83 -7.41
C ALA A 8 4.43 -5.94 -6.38
N ASN A 9 4.20 -7.17 -6.86
CA ASN A 9 3.76 -8.34 -6.08
C ASN A 9 2.35 -8.23 -5.45
N LEU A 10 1.54 -7.27 -5.89
CA LEU A 10 0.13 -7.18 -5.58
C LEU A 10 -0.68 -7.87 -6.70
N GLU A 11 -1.00 -9.15 -6.49
CA GLU A 11 -1.72 -10.02 -7.45
C GLU A 11 -3.15 -9.56 -7.74
N TYR A 12 -3.70 -8.73 -6.85
CA TYR A 12 -5.07 -8.23 -6.92
C TYR A 12 -5.19 -6.88 -7.62
N VAL A 13 -4.08 -6.35 -8.14
CA VAL A 13 -4.03 -5.09 -8.86
C VAL A 13 -3.79 -5.37 -10.33
N THR A 14 -4.78 -5.04 -11.15
CA THR A 14 -4.63 -5.04 -12.60
C THR A 14 -4.46 -3.62 -13.10
N VAL A 15 -3.39 -3.35 -13.86
CA VAL A 15 -3.11 -2.05 -14.45
C VAL A 15 -3.12 -2.13 -15.97
N TYR A 16 -3.84 -1.22 -16.60
CA TYR A 16 -3.92 -1.07 -18.05
C TYR A 16 -3.15 0.19 -18.48
N PHE A 17 -2.07 0.00 -19.22
CA PHE A 17 -1.31 1.09 -19.83
C PHE A 17 -1.80 1.32 -21.28
N PRO A 18 -2.10 2.58 -21.67
CA PRO A 18 -2.61 2.88 -23.01
C PRO A 18 -1.56 2.55 -24.09
N THR A 19 -0.29 2.85 -23.79
CA THR A 19 0.88 2.63 -24.65
C THR A 19 1.73 1.48 -24.14
N ASN A 20 2.60 0.94 -25.00
CA ASN A 20 3.62 -0.03 -24.58
C ASN A 20 4.76 0.65 -23.82
N ASP A 21 5.03 1.91 -24.15
CA ASP A 21 5.97 2.75 -23.44
C ASP A 21 5.34 3.28 -22.15
N VAL A 22 5.97 2.92 -21.02
CA VAL A 22 5.51 3.33 -19.70
C VAL A 22 6.40 4.46 -19.20
N HIS A 23 5.82 5.66 -19.12
CA HIS A 23 6.52 6.83 -18.58
C HIS A 23 6.52 6.84 -17.04
N ALA A 24 7.60 7.35 -16.44
CA ALA A 24 7.74 7.50 -14.99
C ALA A 24 6.58 8.27 -14.33
N LYS A 25 6.07 9.31 -15.01
CA LYS A 25 4.90 10.08 -14.53
C LYS A 25 3.64 9.22 -14.42
N SER A 26 3.44 8.28 -15.35
CA SER A 26 2.30 7.36 -15.33
C SER A 26 2.45 6.34 -14.19
N ILE A 27 3.67 5.88 -13.91
CA ILE A 27 3.98 5.00 -12.78
C ILE A 27 3.62 5.67 -11.46
N LEU A 28 4.09 6.90 -11.21
CA LEU A 28 3.80 7.63 -9.97
C LEU A 28 2.30 7.83 -9.74
N LYS A 29 1.54 8.14 -10.81
CA LYS A 29 0.07 8.23 -10.73
C LYS A 29 -0.56 6.89 -10.34
N VAL A 30 -0.12 5.79 -10.95
CA VAL A 30 -0.61 4.44 -10.66
C VAL A 30 -0.31 4.07 -9.22
N GLU A 31 0.94 4.24 -8.77
CA GLU A 31 1.35 3.95 -7.40
C GLU A 31 0.56 4.78 -6.39
N THR A 32 0.35 6.07 -6.65
CA THR A 32 -0.48 6.93 -5.79
C THR A 32 -1.93 6.40 -5.66
N LYS A 33 -2.52 5.96 -6.78
CA LYS A 33 -3.88 5.37 -6.78
C LYS A 33 -3.92 4.04 -6.01
N ILE A 34 -2.90 3.19 -6.18
CA ILE A 34 -2.79 1.92 -5.46
C ILE A 34 -2.60 2.16 -3.95
N SER A 35 -1.72 3.06 -3.55
CA SER A 35 -1.51 3.42 -2.14
C SER A 35 -2.80 3.92 -1.49
N ARG A 36 -3.53 4.81 -2.18
CA ARG A 36 -4.84 5.28 -1.72
C ARG A 36 -5.85 4.15 -1.56
N PHE A 37 -5.89 3.23 -2.52
CA PHE A 37 -6.78 2.08 -2.45
C PHE A 37 -6.46 1.16 -1.27
N ILE A 38 -5.17 0.83 -1.06
CA ILE A 38 -4.70 0.01 0.06
C ILE A 38 -5.11 0.64 1.39
N ILE A 39 -4.81 1.93 1.56
CA ILE A 39 -5.08 2.68 2.80
C ILE A 39 -6.57 2.81 3.10
N LYS A 40 -7.46 2.77 2.09
CA LYS A 40 -8.91 2.89 2.34
C LYS A 40 -9.65 1.57 2.45
N ASN A 41 -9.24 0.54 1.72
CA ASN A 41 -10.14 -0.59 1.43
C ASN A 41 -9.56 -1.97 1.74
N ARG A 42 -8.28 -2.08 2.11
CA ARG A 42 -7.61 -3.39 2.20
C ARG A 42 -7.13 -3.72 3.60
N PRO A 43 -7.32 -4.96 4.08
CA PRO A 43 -6.51 -5.51 5.16
C PRO A 43 -5.02 -5.38 4.84
N LEU A 44 -4.21 -4.91 5.79
CA LEU A 44 -2.77 -4.75 5.56
C LEU A 44 -2.01 -6.03 5.93
N ARG A 45 -1.21 -6.52 4.99
CA ARG A 45 -0.24 -7.60 5.18
C ARG A 45 1.15 -7.09 4.88
N GLY A 46 2.15 -7.95 5.03
CA GLY A 46 3.54 -7.61 4.77
C GLY A 46 3.78 -7.00 3.38
N ARG A 47 3.09 -7.49 2.34
CA ARG A 47 3.24 -6.97 0.98
C ARG A 47 2.69 -5.56 0.81
N GLU A 48 1.55 -5.24 1.42
CA GLU A 48 0.98 -3.90 1.39
C GLU A 48 1.85 -2.90 2.17
N VAL A 49 2.38 -3.31 3.33
CA VAL A 49 3.36 -2.50 4.08
C VAL A 49 4.60 -2.21 3.25
N GLN A 50 5.15 -3.23 2.60
CA GLN A 50 6.32 -3.07 1.73
C GLN A 50 6.03 -2.12 0.56
N PHE A 51 4.87 -2.26 -0.07
CA PHE A 51 4.46 -1.40 -1.17
C PHE A 51 4.38 0.07 -0.73
N LEU A 52 3.67 0.35 0.37
CA LEU A 52 3.52 1.70 0.91
C LEU A 52 4.88 2.31 1.30
N ARG A 53 5.76 1.52 1.92
CA ARG A 53 7.10 1.96 2.29
C ARG A 53 7.96 2.32 1.07
N LYS A 54 8.00 1.42 0.07
CA LYS A 54 8.81 1.61 -1.14
C LYS A 54 8.33 2.81 -1.97
N THR A 55 7.02 2.94 -2.15
CA THR A 55 6.43 4.09 -2.88
C THR A 55 6.64 5.41 -2.16
N SER A 56 6.81 5.37 -0.84
CA SER A 56 7.17 6.54 -0.02
C SER A 56 8.69 6.76 0.10
N MET A 57 9.52 5.99 -0.62
CA MET A 57 10.99 6.06 -0.61
C MET A 57 11.61 5.97 0.79
N LEU A 58 11.04 5.13 1.67
CA LEU A 58 11.54 4.91 3.03
C LEU A 58 12.31 3.58 3.12
N SER A 59 13.38 3.55 3.90
CA SER A 59 13.97 2.29 4.38
C SER A 59 13.14 1.73 5.55
N CYS A 60 13.34 0.46 5.91
CA CYS A 60 12.68 -0.11 7.10
C CYS A 60 13.04 0.67 8.37
N GLU A 61 14.31 1.05 8.52
CA GLU A 61 14.78 1.86 9.65
C GLU A 61 14.13 3.26 9.67
N LYS A 62 14.06 3.94 8.52
CA LYS A 62 13.44 5.27 8.44
C LYS A 62 11.94 5.22 8.70
N LEU A 63 11.24 4.19 8.21
CA LEU A 63 9.82 4.00 8.51
C LEU A 63 9.61 3.68 9.98
N GLY A 64 10.38 2.74 10.54
CA GLY A 64 10.31 2.39 11.96
C GLY A 64 10.52 3.61 12.85
N SER A 65 11.60 4.37 12.62
CA SER A 65 11.89 5.60 13.35
C SER A 65 10.74 6.61 13.31
N LYS A 66 10.15 6.85 12.13
CA LYS A 66 8.98 7.75 11.98
C LYS A 66 7.73 7.24 12.70
N MET A 67 7.58 5.92 12.82
CA MET A 67 6.48 5.27 13.52
C MET A 67 6.78 4.99 15.01
N GLY A 68 7.95 5.40 15.54
CA GLY A 68 8.32 5.10 16.92
C GLY A 68 8.50 3.60 17.24
N ILE A 69 8.80 2.78 16.23
CA ILE A 69 9.05 1.34 16.38
C ILE A 69 10.37 0.93 15.71
N SER A 70 10.89 -0.26 15.99
CA SER A 70 12.15 -0.71 15.35
C SER A 70 11.97 -0.95 13.85
N GLY A 71 12.99 -0.65 13.03
CA GLY A 71 13.01 -1.05 11.62
C GLY A 71 12.98 -2.58 11.43
N THR A 72 13.47 -3.32 12.43
CA THR A 72 13.33 -4.79 12.49
C THR A 72 11.87 -5.24 12.57
N THR A 73 11.00 -4.49 13.26
CA THR A 73 9.55 -4.78 13.32
C THR A 73 8.94 -4.66 11.93
N ILE A 74 9.25 -3.58 11.20
CA ILE A 74 8.81 -3.39 9.81
C ILE A 74 9.31 -4.54 8.93
N PHE A 75 10.59 -4.88 9.02
CA PHE A 75 11.19 -5.96 8.24
C PHE A 75 10.51 -7.32 8.50
N LYS A 76 10.18 -7.62 9.76
CA LYS A 76 9.45 -8.84 10.13
C LYS A 76 8.05 -8.89 9.52
N TRP A 77 7.33 -7.76 9.48
CA TRP A 77 6.05 -7.67 8.79
C TRP A 77 6.21 -7.97 7.30
N GLU A 78 7.18 -7.33 6.63
CA GLU A 78 7.40 -7.51 5.18
C GLU A 78 7.88 -8.91 4.80
N LYS A 79 8.65 -9.58 5.67
CA LYS A 79 9.06 -10.97 5.46
C LYS A 79 7.90 -11.97 5.49
N ALA A 80 6.74 -11.58 6.02
CA ALA A 80 5.53 -12.39 6.04
C ALA A 80 4.47 -11.77 5.09
N PRO A 81 4.67 -11.81 3.76
CA PRO A 81 3.88 -11.02 2.80
C PRO A 81 2.38 -11.34 2.82
N SER A 82 2.00 -12.57 3.17
CA SER A 82 0.60 -13.02 3.24
C SER A 82 -0.02 -12.86 4.64
N LYS A 83 0.78 -12.58 5.67
CA LYS A 83 0.31 -12.49 7.06
C LYS A 83 -0.29 -11.11 7.30
N ARG A 84 -1.58 -11.07 7.67
CA ARG A 84 -2.26 -9.85 8.10
C ARG A 84 -1.60 -9.31 9.38
N LEU A 85 -1.47 -7.99 9.46
CA LEU A 85 -1.07 -7.32 10.68
C LEU A 85 -2.14 -7.53 11.76
N SER A 86 -1.76 -7.47 13.03
CA SER A 86 -2.75 -7.41 14.11
C SER A 86 -3.56 -6.10 13.99
N PRO A 87 -4.82 -6.07 14.42
CA PRO A 87 -5.67 -4.88 14.27
C PRO A 87 -5.06 -3.56 14.78
N PRO A 88 -4.37 -3.51 15.94
CA PRO A 88 -3.71 -2.28 16.39
C PRO A 88 -2.58 -1.83 15.47
N ASN A 89 -1.76 -2.76 14.98
CA ASN A 89 -0.67 -2.45 14.05
C ASN A 89 -1.21 -2.02 12.68
N GLU A 90 -2.28 -2.67 12.23
CA GLU A 90 -2.96 -2.31 10.98
C GLU A 90 -3.50 -0.87 11.05
N ALA A 91 -4.24 -0.54 12.12
CA ALA A 91 -4.75 0.82 12.33
C ALA A 91 -3.61 1.84 12.40
N PHE A 92 -2.52 1.52 13.09
CA PHE A 92 -1.37 2.41 13.22
C PHE A 92 -0.65 2.67 11.89
N VAL A 93 -0.36 1.62 11.12
CA VAL A 93 0.22 1.74 9.76
C VAL A 93 -0.71 2.55 8.86
N ARG A 94 -2.01 2.26 8.89
CA ARG A 94 -3.00 2.96 8.05
C ARG A 94 -3.06 4.44 8.36
N LEU A 95 -3.15 4.82 9.63
CA LEU A 95 -3.13 6.20 10.07
C LEU A 95 -1.84 6.91 9.63
N PHE A 96 -0.69 6.30 9.88
CA PHE A 96 0.60 6.87 9.52
C PHE A 96 0.71 7.17 8.02
N PHE A 97 0.36 6.20 7.15
CA PHE A 97 0.43 6.42 5.70
C PHE A 97 -0.71 7.31 5.18
N ALA A 98 -1.87 7.32 5.83
CA ALA A 98 -2.94 8.27 5.52
C ALA A 98 -2.47 9.71 5.75
N GLU A 99 -1.81 9.98 6.88
CA GLU A 99 -1.22 11.28 7.18
C GLU A 99 -0.07 11.61 6.20
N LEU A 100 0.88 10.70 6.03
CA LEU A 100 2.06 10.91 5.18
C LEU A 100 1.71 11.25 3.72
N LEU A 101 0.61 10.68 3.21
CA LEU A 101 0.16 10.85 1.82
C LEU A 101 -1.03 11.81 1.69
N SER A 102 -1.42 12.50 2.76
CA SER A 102 -2.57 13.41 2.81
C SER A 102 -3.87 12.76 2.31
N ILE A 103 -4.12 11.51 2.71
CA ILE A 103 -5.32 10.74 2.38
C ILE A 103 -6.28 10.81 3.57
N SER A 104 -7.45 11.40 3.35
CA SER A 104 -8.54 11.31 4.33
C SER A 104 -9.06 9.88 4.44
N ILE A 105 -9.06 9.35 5.67
CA ILE A 105 -9.74 8.11 6.07
C ILE A 105 -10.82 8.49 7.09
N GLY A 106 -11.94 7.76 7.13
CA GLY A 106 -12.94 7.99 8.17
C GLY A 106 -12.48 7.46 9.52
N THR A 107 -13.23 7.84 10.55
CA THR A 107 -12.93 7.54 11.95
C THR A 107 -13.55 6.23 12.43
N SER A 108 -14.29 5.53 11.56
CA SER A 108 -14.96 4.28 11.94
C SER A 108 -13.97 3.11 11.99
N LEU A 109 -14.11 2.23 12.98
CA LEU A 109 -13.25 1.05 13.10
C LEU A 109 -13.26 0.16 11.86
N LYS A 110 -14.40 0.08 11.15
CA LYS A 110 -14.53 -0.68 9.90
C LYS A 110 -13.69 -0.11 8.75
N GLU A 111 -13.47 1.20 8.74
CA GLU A 111 -12.60 1.85 7.75
C GLU A 111 -11.13 1.75 8.15
N MET A 112 -10.84 1.79 9.45
CA MET A 112 -9.48 1.63 9.97
C MET A 112 -8.97 0.19 9.86
N ILE A 113 -9.87 -0.78 9.93
CA ILE A 113 -9.60 -2.22 9.89
C ILE A 113 -10.62 -2.87 8.94
N PRO A 114 -10.44 -2.73 7.61
CA PRO A 114 -11.32 -3.36 6.63
C PRO A 114 -11.14 -4.89 6.68
N ASP A 115 -12.24 -5.63 6.61
CA ASP A 115 -12.19 -7.10 6.63
C ASP A 115 -12.32 -7.73 5.25
N LYS A 116 -12.69 -6.94 4.23
CA LYS A 116 -12.95 -7.45 2.87
C LYS A 116 -11.73 -7.34 1.98
N GLU A 117 -11.45 -8.41 1.25
CA GLU A 117 -10.49 -8.38 0.14
C GLU A 117 -11.20 -7.84 -1.10
N THR A 118 -10.74 -6.70 -1.61
CA THR A 118 -11.36 -6.02 -2.76
C THR A 118 -10.38 -5.95 -3.91
N GLU A 119 -10.72 -6.33 -5.14
CA GLU A 119 -9.81 -6.19 -6.28
C GLU A 119 -9.71 -4.74 -6.76
N LEU A 120 -8.63 -4.41 -7.47
CA LEU A 120 -8.43 -3.09 -8.04
C LEU A 120 -8.04 -3.17 -9.52
N GLU A 121 -8.85 -2.57 -10.37
CA GLU A 121 -8.52 -2.32 -11.77
C GLU A 121 -8.24 -0.83 -11.99
N LEU A 122 -7.08 -0.52 -12.60
CA LEU A 122 -6.66 0.85 -12.88
C LEU A 122 -6.29 1.05 -14.34
N LYS A 123 -6.79 2.15 -14.92
CA LYS A 123 -6.28 2.69 -16.19
C LYS A 123 -5.20 3.75 -15.90
N ALA A 124 -4.03 3.57 -16.48
CA ALA A 124 -2.90 4.49 -16.38
C ALA A 124 -3.04 5.64 -17.39
N SER A 125 -3.96 6.57 -17.14
CA SER A 125 -4.16 7.81 -17.90
C SER A 125 -3.62 9.06 -17.18
#